data_AF-A0A924UT05-F1
#
_entry.id   AF-A0A924UT05-F1
#
_cell.length_a   1.000
_cell.length_b   1.000
_cell.length_c   1.000
_cell.angle_alpha   90.00
_cell.angle_beta   90.00
_cell.angle_gamma   90.00
#
_symmetry.space_group_name_H-M   'P 1'
#
loop_
_entity.id
_entity.type
_entity.pdbx_description
1 polymer ?
#
loop_
_entity_poly.entity_id
_entity_poly.type
_entity_poly.pdbx_seq_one_letter_code
_entity_poly.pdbx_strand_id
1 'polypeptide(L)' 'MENYQKISGKDFMKFFRDTEKLNELTVDDRVEVFRTILLGSSDFSKDLLTEVLEDYCVDNLEVIEINDGKK' A
#
# COMPACT_ATOMS: atom_id res chain seq x y z
N MET A 1 13.71 -8.83 21.99
CA MET A 1 13.44 -8.47 20.58
C MET A 1 13.08 -9.76 19.87
N GLU A 2 11.91 -9.82 19.26
CA GLU A 2 11.53 -10.97 18.45
C GLU A 2 12.60 -11.18 17.38
N ASN A 3 13.05 -12.43 17.24
CA ASN A 3 14.04 -12.80 16.25
C ASN A 3 13.33 -12.89 14.91
N TYR A 4 13.10 -11.74 14.26
CA TYR A 4 12.51 -11.70 12.93
C TYR A 4 13.41 -12.51 12.01
N GLN A 5 12.89 -13.64 11.49
CA GLN A 5 13.57 -14.39 10.47
C GLN A 5 13.87 -13.47 9.30
N LYS A 6 15.04 -13.65 8.67
CA LYS A 6 15.39 -12.96 7.42
C LYS A 6 14.45 -13.47 6.33
N ILE A 7 13.29 -12.86 6.18
CA ILE A 7 12.41 -13.09 5.04
C ILE A 7 13.07 -12.43 3.83
N SER A 8 13.25 -13.18 2.75
CA SER A 8 13.69 -12.57 1.49
C SER A 8 12.53 -11.78 0.89
N GLY A 9 12.83 -10.72 0.12
CA GLY A 9 11.78 -10.00 -0.61
C GLY A 9 10.95 -10.92 -1.51
N LYS A 10 11.55 -11.99 -2.06
CA LYS A 10 10.85 -13.00 -2.84
C LYS A 10 9.83 -13.79 -2.00
N ASP A 11 10.22 -14.20 -0.79
CA ASP A 11 9.34 -14.96 0.09
C ASP A 11 8.19 -14.08 0.61
N PHE A 12 8.47 -12.81 0.91
CA PHE A 12 7.45 -11.83 1.26
C PHE A 12 6.46 -11.63 0.10
N MET A 13 6.95 -11.40 -1.12
CA MET A 13 6.09 -11.23 -2.29
C MET A 13 5.32 -12.50 -2.64
N LYS A 14 5.83 -13.69 -2.31
CA LYS A 14 5.11 -14.94 -2.45
C LYS A 14 3.94 -15.01 -1.47
N PHE A 15 4.16 -14.65 -0.21
CA PHE A 15 3.09 -14.55 0.79
C PHE A 15 2.03 -13.53 0.38
N PHE A 16 2.44 -12.33 -0.03
CA PHE A 16 1.53 -11.25 -0.38
C PHE A 16 0.70 -11.51 -1.65
N ARG A 17 1.14 -12.41 -2.54
CA ARG A 17 0.39 -12.81 -3.75
C ARG A 17 -0.50 -14.02 -3.53
N ASP A 18 -0.40 -14.67 -2.37
CA ASP A 18 -1.23 -15.81 -1.99
C ASP A 18 -2.54 -15.29 -1.40
N THR A 19 -3.62 -15.37 -2.19
CA THR A 19 -4.94 -14.89 -1.79
C THR A 19 -5.53 -15.67 -0.63
N GLU A 20 -5.17 -16.95 -0.46
CA GLU A 20 -5.60 -17.74 0.71
C GLU A 20 -4.95 -17.18 1.98
N LYS A 21 -3.66 -16.86 1.91
CA LYS A 21 -2.93 -16.27 3.04
C LYS A 21 -3.36 -14.85 3.34
N LEU A 22 -3.63 -14.03 2.32
CA LEU A 22 -4.20 -12.70 2.53
C LEU A 22 -5.55 -12.77 3.27
N ASN A 23 -6.36 -13.80 3.02
CA ASN A 23 -7.65 -14.01 3.68
C ASN A 23 -7.55 -14.40 5.16
N GLU A 24 -6.36 -14.78 5.64
CA GLU A 24 -6.10 -14.99 7.07
C GLU A 24 -5.90 -13.66 7.83
N LEU A 25 -5.63 -12.55 7.13
CA LEU A 25 -5.43 -11.23 7.73
C LEU A 25 -6.76 -10.55 8.04
N THR A 26 -6.84 -9.89 9.20
CA THR A 26 -7.97 -9.03 9.54
C THR A 26 -7.96 -7.77 8.67
N VAL A 27 -9.09 -7.05 8.65
CA VAL A 27 -9.17 -5.74 7.96
C VAL A 27 -8.13 -4.77 8.52
N ASP A 28 -7.93 -4.75 9.84
CA ASP A 28 -6.98 -3.87 10.50
C ASP A 28 -5.53 -4.20 10.12
N ASP A 29 -5.17 -5.50 10.07
CA ASP A 29 -3.84 -5.95 9.63
C ASP A 29 -3.55 -5.49 8.19
N ARG A 30 -4.53 -5.63 7.30
CA ARG A 30 -4.41 -5.20 5.90
C ARG A 30 -4.19 -3.68 5.78
N VAL A 31 -4.92 -2.90 6.59
CA VAL A 31 -4.78 -1.45 6.66
C VAL A 31 -3.40 -1.06 7.21
N GLU A 32 -2.88 -1.77 8.22
CA GLU A 32 -1.54 -1.54 8.77
C GLU A 32 -0.45 -1.78 7.72
N VAL A 33 -0.51 -2.90 6.99
CA VAL A 33 0.46 -3.21 5.92
C VAL A 33 0.44 -2.11 4.86
N PHE A 34 -0.74 -1.71 4.37
CA PHE A 34 -0.86 -0.65 3.38
C PHE A 34 -0.23 0.68 3.85
N ARG A 35 -0.43 1.04 5.12
CA ARG A 35 0.09 2.28 5.71
C ARG A 35 1.60 2.26 6.00
N THR A 36 2.22 1.09 6.03
CA THR A 36 3.62 0.92 6.49
C THR A 36 4.59 0.43 5.42
N ILE A 37 4.10 -0.03 4.26
CA ILE A 37 4.95 -0.68 3.26
C ILE A 37 5.77 0.28 2.37
N LEU A 38 5.31 1.53 2.21
CA LEU A 38 5.98 2.53 1.36
C LEU A 38 7.19 3.14 2.07
N LEU A 39 8.25 3.47 1.33
CA LEU A 39 9.53 3.91 1.90
C LEU A 39 9.49 5.36 2.39
N GLY A 40 8.55 6.15 1.90
CA GLY A 40 8.36 7.53 2.34
C GLY A 40 7.37 8.31 1.49
N SER A 41 7.25 9.60 1.77
CA SER A 41 6.30 10.50 1.10
C SER A 41 6.54 10.61 -0.41
N SER A 42 7.77 10.41 -0.89
CA SER A 42 8.10 10.46 -2.32
C SER A 42 7.46 9.35 -3.15
N ASP A 43 7.09 8.24 -2.51
CA ASP A 43 6.46 7.11 -3.21
C ASP A 43 4.97 7.37 -3.47
N PHE A 44 4.37 8.32 -2.73
CA PHE A 44 2.99 8.75 -2.96
C PHE A 44 2.93 9.76 -4.11
N SER A 45 2.52 9.28 -5.28
CA SER A 45 2.19 10.13 -6.42
C SER A 45 0.67 10.24 -6.62
N LYS A 46 0.24 11.28 -7.34
CA LYS A 46 -1.16 11.40 -7.77
C LYS A 46 -1.60 10.16 -8.56
N ASP A 47 -0.74 9.70 -9.47
CA ASP A 47 -1.03 8.55 -10.34
C ASP A 47 -1.23 7.28 -9.50
N LEU A 48 -0.32 6.98 -8.57
CA LEU A 48 -0.43 5.81 -7.69
C LEU A 48 -1.74 5.82 -6.89
N LEU A 49 -2.08 6.96 -6.29
CA LEU A 49 -3.30 7.07 -5.50
C LEU A 49 -4.56 6.97 -6.36
N THR A 50 -4.53 7.52 -7.58
CA THR A 50 -5.65 7.45 -8.53
C THR A 50 -5.86 6.01 -8.99
N GLU A 51 -4.80 5.31 -9.40
CA GLU A 51 -4.85 3.89 -9.78
C GLU A 51 -5.39 3.02 -8.64
N VAL A 52 -4.96 3.27 -7.40
CA VAL A 52 -5.48 2.55 -6.22
C VAL A 52 -6.97 2.79 -6.01
N LEU A 53 -7.49 4.00 -6.23
CA LEU A 53 -8.93 4.24 -6.13
C LEU A 53 -9.70 3.49 -7.23
N GLU A 54 -9.18 3.49 -8.45
CA GLU A 54 -9.76 2.79 -9.61
C GLU A 54 -9.80 1.26 -9.40
N ASP A 55 -8.70 0.67 -8.93
CA ASP A 55 -8.59 -0.77 -8.64
C ASP A 55 -9.64 -1.25 -7.62
N TYR A 56 -10.06 -0.35 -6.71
CA TYR A 56 -11.08 -0.61 -5.70
C TYR A 56 -12.47 -0.08 -6.08
N CYS A 57 -12.64 0.43 -7.30
CA CYS A 57 -13.90 1.01 -7.79
C CYS A 57 -14.46 2.10 -6.86
N VAL A 58 -13.58 2.97 -6.34
CA VAL A 58 -13.94 4.07 -5.44
C VAL A 58 -14.18 5.33 -6.25
N ASP A 59 -15.42 5.52 -6.67
CA ASP A 59 -15.79 6.63 -7.57
C ASP A 59 -16.13 7.94 -6.82
N ASN A 60 -16.21 7.90 -5.49
CA ASN A 60 -16.64 9.03 -4.66
C ASN A 60 -15.48 9.86 -4.07
N LEU A 61 -14.23 9.56 -4.44
CA LEU A 61 -13.02 10.27 -4.01
C LEU A 61 -12.19 10.71 -5.23
N GLU A 62 -11.51 11.85 -5.11
CA GLU A 62 -10.63 12.39 -6.16
C GLU A 62 -9.27 12.79 -5.55
N VAL A 63 -8.18 12.51 -6.27
CA VAL A 63 -6.82 12.90 -5.87
C VAL A 63 -6.42 14.20 -6.58
N ILE A 64 -6.17 15.25 -5.79
CA ILE A 64 -5.76 16.56 -6.28
C ILE A 64 -4.30 16.81 -5.90
N GLU A 65 -3.47 17.13 -6.89
CA GLU A 65 -2.10 17.58 -6.65
C GLU A 65 -2.10 19.09 -6.38
N ILE A 66 -1.58 19.49 -5.22
CA ILE A 66 -1.44 20.90 -4.87
C ILE A 66 -0.10 21.38 -5.37
N ASN A 67 -0.11 22.06 -6.51
CA ASN A 67 1.04 22.84 -6.94
C ASN A 67 1.04 24.14 -6.13
N ASP A 68 1.82 24.19 -5.05
CA ASP A 68 2.12 25.45 -4.36
C ASP A 68 2.75 26.39 -5.39
N GLY A 69 1.93 27.30 -5.93
CA GLY A 69 2.33 28.27 -6.92
C GLY A 69 3.37 29.23 -6.34
N LYS A 70 4.64 28.82 -6.34
CA LYS A 70 5.76 29.76 -6.39
C LYS A 70 5.85 30.26 -7.84
N LYS A 71 5.03 31.26 -8.15
CA LYS A 71 5.44 32.31 -9.08
C LYS A 71 6.37 33.27 -8.36
#